data_AF-A0AAV9UGB7-F1
#
_entry.id   AF-A0AAV9UGB7-F1
#
_cell.length_a   1.000
_cell.length_b   1.000
_cell.length_c   1.000
_cell.angle_alpha   90.00
_cell.angle_beta   90.00
_cell.angle_gamma   90.00
#
_symmetry.space_group_name_H-M   'P 1'
#
loop_
_entity.id
_entity.type
_entity.pdbx_description
1 polymer ?
#
loop_
_entity_poly.entity_id
_entity_poly.type
_entity_poly.pdbx_seq_one_letter_code
_entity_poly.pdbx_strand_id
1 'polypeptide(L)'
;MELCKDDLKPIDGVNEEWSAGNQYHPGTYEVELRTHQDPSNRSLHTRTYNVRAGTTLGAILDTVIGQRMHHFAFLPYTDRGSWKGCGDHTLHCWAALVRAGIITSPDSVEDPQVSLADEMMITYLTGGTHTAEMVGRGWWFQHDPVEDELTPEAILSNARPTYQFRAL
;
A
#
# COMPACT_ATOMS: atom_id res chain seq x y z
N MET A 1 -7.85 28.67 14.11
CA MET A 1 -6.44 28.91 13.78
C MET A 1 -6.31 28.59 12.31
N GLU A 2 -6.52 29.59 11.45
CA GLU A 2 -6.35 29.46 10.01
C GLU A 2 -4.85 29.38 9.72
N LEU A 3 -4.40 28.27 9.13
CA LEU A 3 -3.05 28.17 8.61
C LEU A 3 -2.97 29.03 7.34
N CYS A 4 -2.12 30.05 7.38
CA CYS A 4 -1.85 30.94 6.27
C CYS A 4 -1.20 30.12 5.15
N LYS A 5 -1.70 30.27 3.91
CA LYS A 5 -1.15 29.58 2.73
C LYS A 5 0.32 29.94 2.45
N ASP A 6 0.82 31.00 3.05
CA ASP A 6 2.16 31.54 2.82
C ASP A 6 3.27 30.86 3.66
N ASP A 7 2.92 29.90 4.53
CA ASP A 7 3.89 29.18 5.37
C ASP A 7 4.36 27.83 4.78
N LEU A 8 3.87 27.45 3.60
CA LEU A 8 4.29 26.22 2.91
C LEU A 8 5.51 26.51 2.04
N LYS A 9 6.70 26.14 2.53
CA LYS A 9 7.92 26.15 1.70
C LYS A 9 7.83 25.03 0.65
N PRO A 10 8.12 25.32 -0.63
CA PRO A 10 8.35 24.29 -1.65
C PRO A 10 9.40 23.31 -1.16
N ILE A 11 9.12 22.01 -1.33
CA ILE A 11 10.04 20.94 -0.97
C ILE A 11 10.95 20.70 -2.18
N ASP A 12 12.26 20.91 -2.00
CA ASP A 12 13.25 20.63 -3.05
C ASP A 12 13.12 19.19 -3.56
N GLY A 13 12.99 19.05 -4.89
CA GLY A 13 12.85 17.77 -5.58
C GLY A 13 11.42 17.37 -5.94
N VAL A 14 10.40 18.15 -5.58
CA VAL A 14 9.02 17.93 -6.01
C VAL A 14 8.77 18.66 -7.33
N ASN A 15 8.41 17.92 -8.39
CA ASN A 15 7.96 18.55 -9.64
C ASN A 15 6.51 19.03 -9.46
N GLU A 16 6.34 20.26 -8.99
CA GLU A 16 5.06 20.92 -8.71
C GLU A 16 4.17 21.12 -9.96
N GLU A 17 4.61 20.74 -11.15
CA GLU A 17 3.84 20.87 -12.39
C GLU A 17 2.67 19.88 -12.49
N TRP A 18 2.68 18.80 -11.68
CA TRP A 18 1.60 17.82 -11.70
C TRP A 18 0.52 18.24 -10.71
N SER A 19 -0.62 18.64 -11.26
CA SER A 19 -1.78 19.13 -10.51
C SER A 19 -2.87 18.06 -10.41
N ALA A 20 -3.37 17.87 -9.20
CA ALA A 20 -4.52 17.02 -8.93
C ALA A 20 -5.73 17.49 -9.77
N GLY A 21 -6.38 16.55 -10.46
CA GLY A 21 -7.48 16.81 -11.38
C GLY A 21 -7.07 16.96 -12.86
N ASN A 22 -5.81 17.25 -13.16
CA ASN A 22 -5.30 17.35 -14.54
C ASN A 22 -4.41 16.15 -14.92
N GLN A 23 -3.39 15.84 -14.10
CA GLN A 23 -2.45 14.74 -14.38
C GLN A 23 -2.74 13.46 -13.59
N TYR A 24 -3.40 13.59 -12.43
CA TYR A 24 -3.83 12.46 -11.61
C TYR A 24 -5.11 12.82 -10.87
N HIS A 25 -6.01 11.86 -10.68
CA HIS A 25 -7.23 12.08 -9.92
C HIS A 25 -6.95 11.79 -8.44
N PRO A 26 -7.22 12.73 -7.51
CA PRO A 26 -7.16 12.44 -6.10
C PRO A 26 -8.20 11.37 -5.78
N GLY A 27 -7.73 10.18 -5.42
CA GLY A 27 -8.57 9.09 -4.94
C GLY A 27 -8.55 9.04 -3.42
N THR A 28 -9.67 8.65 -2.82
CA THR A 28 -9.71 8.33 -1.40
C THR A 28 -9.33 6.87 -1.21
N TYR A 29 -8.22 6.61 -0.53
CA TYR A 29 -7.88 5.27 -0.05
C TYR A 29 -8.47 5.11 1.34
N GLU A 30 -9.58 4.38 1.44
CA GLU A 30 -10.30 4.16 2.69
C GLU A 30 -9.85 2.82 3.30
N VAL A 31 -9.21 2.89 4.47
CA VAL A 31 -8.88 1.72 5.28
C VAL A 31 -9.97 1.57 6.34
N GLU A 32 -10.85 0.60 6.15
CA GLU A 32 -11.95 0.33 7.09
C GLU A 32 -11.53 -0.76 8.09
N LEU A 33 -11.59 -0.43 9.39
CA LEU A 33 -11.49 -1.41 10.47
C LEU A 33 -12.82 -2.17 10.55
N ARG A 34 -12.90 -3.34 9.91
CA ARG A 34 -14.11 -4.16 9.95
C ARG A 34 -14.11 -5.12 11.14
N THR A 35 -15.12 -5.00 11.98
CA THR A 35 -15.50 -6.03 12.96
C THR A 35 -16.54 -6.95 12.33
N HIS A 36 -16.19 -8.23 12.15
CA HIS A 36 -17.09 -9.25 11.62
C HIS A 36 -17.70 -10.07 12.76
N GLN A 37 -19.04 -10.20 12.78
CA GLN A 37 -19.76 -11.06 13.73
C GLN A 37 -20.00 -12.49 13.20
N ASP A 38 -19.82 -12.74 11.90
CA ASP A 38 -20.07 -14.03 11.23
C ASP A 38 -19.00 -14.35 10.16
N PRO A 39 -18.81 -15.62 9.74
CA PRO A 39 -17.85 -15.99 8.71
C PRO A 39 -18.25 -15.36 7.37
N SER A 40 -17.40 -14.51 6.82
CA SER A 40 -17.61 -13.93 5.50
C SER A 40 -17.58 -15.03 4.42
N ASN A 41 -18.74 -15.40 3.89
CA ASN A 41 -18.90 -16.40 2.81
C ASN A 41 -18.34 -15.97 1.44
N ARG A 42 -17.45 -14.99 1.38
CA ARG A 42 -16.74 -14.57 0.16
C ARG A 42 -15.30 -14.20 0.51
N SER A 43 -14.39 -15.15 0.30
CA SER A 43 -12.97 -14.93 -0.03
C SER A 43 -12.24 -13.81 0.73
N LEU A 44 -12.48 -13.67 2.04
CA LEU A 44 -11.75 -12.75 2.90
C LEU A 44 -10.60 -13.54 3.53
N HIS A 45 -9.38 -13.37 3.00
CA HIS A 45 -8.18 -13.84 3.67
C HIS A 45 -7.73 -12.73 4.63
N THR A 46 -7.65 -13.03 5.93
CA THR A 46 -7.26 -12.06 6.96
C THR A 46 -5.95 -12.50 7.58
N ARG A 47 -5.04 -11.53 7.72
CA ARG A 47 -3.79 -11.66 8.48
C ARG A 47 -3.81 -10.67 9.64
N THR A 48 -3.40 -11.11 10.81
CA THR A 48 -3.34 -10.29 12.02
C THR A 48 -1.89 -10.10 12.44
N TYR A 49 -1.53 -8.86 12.76
CA TYR A 49 -0.20 -8.50 13.26
C TYR A 49 -0.31 -7.84 14.63
N ASN A 50 0.63 -8.18 15.51
CA ASN A 50 0.67 -7.60 16.85
C ASN A 50 1.17 -6.15 16.78
N VAL A 51 0.40 -5.25 17.38
CA VAL A 51 0.75 -3.83 17.50
C VAL A 51 1.28 -3.57 18.90
N ARG A 52 2.32 -2.74 19.00
CA ARG A 52 2.93 -2.34 20.28
C ARG A 52 1.88 -1.70 21.17
N ALA A 53 1.83 -2.14 22.43
CA ALA A 53 0.92 -1.58 23.43
C ALA A 53 1.11 -0.05 23.55
N GLY A 54 -0.01 0.68 23.64
CA GLY A 54 -0.02 2.15 23.69
C GLY A 54 0.17 2.85 22.34
N THR A 55 0.25 2.12 21.23
CA THR A 55 0.21 2.72 19.89
C THR A 55 -1.13 3.40 19.65
N THR A 56 -1.09 4.61 19.10
CA THR A 56 -2.27 5.36 18.67
C THR A 56 -2.44 5.27 17.15
N LEU A 57 -3.66 5.49 16.65
CA LEU A 57 -3.88 5.63 15.20
C LEU A 57 -3.02 6.77 14.62
N GLY A 58 -2.82 7.85 15.38
CA GLY A 58 -1.93 8.94 15.00
C GLY A 58 -0.50 8.47 14.75
N ALA A 59 0.06 7.62 15.63
CA ALA A 59 1.42 7.09 15.44
C ALA A 59 1.57 6.23 14.16
N ILE A 60 0.52 5.49 13.80
CA ILE A 60 0.47 4.71 12.55
C ILE A 60 0.49 5.68 11.35
N LEU A 61 -0.40 6.68 11.35
CA LEU A 61 -0.50 7.67 10.29
C LEU A 61 0.78 8.50 10.16
N ASP A 62 1.33 8.97 11.27
CA ASP A 62 2.57 9.75 11.32
C ASP A 62 3.76 8.97 10.76
N THR A 63 3.79 7.65 10.92
CA THR A 63 4.85 6.80 10.35
C THR A 63 4.79 6.78 8.83
N VAL A 64 3.59 6.66 8.25
CA VAL A 64 3.35 6.65 6.81
C VAL A 64 3.55 8.05 6.22
N ILE A 65 3.02 9.08 6.88
CA ILE A 65 3.11 10.48 6.46
C ILE A 65 4.54 11.00 6.59
N GLY A 66 5.22 10.70 7.71
CA GLY A 66 6.60 11.11 7.97
C GLY A 66 7.60 10.55 6.95
N GLN A 67 7.29 9.40 6.36
CA GLN A 67 8.04 8.79 5.26
C GLN A 67 7.54 9.19 3.86
N ARG A 68 6.59 10.15 3.79
CA ARG A 68 5.98 10.67 2.57
C ARG A 68 5.30 9.60 1.70
N MET A 69 4.86 8.49 2.30
CA MET A 69 4.27 7.35 1.59
C MET A 69 2.84 7.61 1.10
N HIS A 70 2.25 8.74 1.49
CA HIS A 70 0.97 9.23 0.94
C HIS A 70 1.14 9.91 -0.43
N HIS A 71 2.39 10.20 -0.85
CA HIS A 71 2.71 10.64 -2.20
C HIS A 71 2.97 9.44 -3.10
N PHE A 72 1.88 8.71 -3.40
CA PHE A 72 1.89 7.50 -4.21
C PHE A 72 0.82 7.57 -5.30
N ALA A 73 1.14 7.08 -6.51
CA ALA A 73 0.20 6.92 -7.60
C ALA A 73 -0.17 5.45 -7.82
N PHE A 74 -1.47 5.19 -7.74
CA PHE A 74 -2.08 3.97 -8.26
C PHE A 74 -2.24 4.09 -9.78
N LEU A 75 -1.94 3.00 -10.49
CA LEU A 75 -1.91 3.01 -11.95
C LEU A 75 -3.15 2.30 -12.50
N PRO A 76 -3.88 2.87 -13.46
CA PRO A 76 -5.03 2.20 -14.06
C PRO A 76 -4.57 0.93 -14.78
N TYR A 77 -5.24 -0.19 -14.49
CA TYR A 77 -4.88 -1.50 -15.00
C TYR A 77 -5.90 -2.05 -16.01
N THR A 78 -7.18 -1.84 -15.76
CA THR A 78 -8.27 -2.33 -16.62
C THR A 78 -9.27 -1.21 -16.94
N ASP A 79 -9.99 -1.37 -18.04
CA ASP A 79 -11.13 -0.53 -18.43
C ASP A 79 -12.32 -0.62 -17.44
N ARG A 80 -12.30 -1.59 -16.54
CA ARG A 80 -13.28 -1.78 -15.46
C ARG A 80 -12.95 -1.01 -14.19
N GLY A 81 -11.94 -0.13 -14.22
CA GLY A 81 -11.54 0.68 -13.07
C GLY A 81 -10.74 -0.09 -12.02
N SER A 82 -10.02 -1.16 -12.42
CA SER A 82 -9.05 -1.80 -11.54
C SER A 82 -7.74 -1.03 -11.52
N TRP A 83 -7.09 -0.98 -10.34
CA TRP A 83 -5.87 -0.22 -10.10
C TRP A 83 -4.71 -1.13 -9.70
N LYS A 84 -3.53 -0.89 -10.26
CA LYS A 84 -2.24 -1.45 -9.86
C LYS A 84 -1.58 -0.54 -8.81
N GLY A 85 -0.69 -1.12 -8.00
CA GLY A 85 0.02 -0.42 -6.93
C GLY A 85 -0.58 -0.61 -5.53
N CYS A 86 -1.76 -1.23 -5.40
CA CYS A 86 -2.37 -1.48 -4.09
C CYS A 86 -1.52 -2.39 -3.22
N GLY A 87 -1.00 -3.49 -3.78
CA GLY A 87 -0.16 -4.41 -3.03
C GLY A 87 1.20 -3.82 -2.68
N ASP A 88 1.83 -3.15 -3.64
CA ASP A 88 3.08 -2.39 -3.45
C ASP A 88 2.94 -1.37 -2.31
N HIS A 89 1.94 -0.50 -2.38
CA HIS A 89 1.68 0.50 -1.33
C HIS A 89 1.43 -0.12 0.05
N THR A 90 0.60 -1.17 0.10
CA THR A 90 0.24 -1.86 1.35
C THR A 90 1.47 -2.51 1.98
N LEU A 91 2.27 -3.22 1.18
CA LEU A 91 3.45 -3.93 1.65
C LEU A 91 4.48 -2.95 2.21
N HIS A 92 4.77 -1.88 1.48
CA HIS A 92 5.73 -0.87 1.93
C HIS A 92 5.23 -0.15 3.19
N CYS A 93 3.94 0.22 3.28
CA CYS A 93 3.39 0.84 4.48
C CYS A 93 3.46 -0.11 5.69
N TRP A 94 3.13 -1.38 5.50
CA TRP A 94 3.27 -2.40 6.54
C TRP A 94 4.73 -2.54 6.99
N ALA A 95 5.67 -2.65 6.05
CA ALA A 95 7.08 -2.77 6.35
C ALA A 95 7.62 -1.54 7.09
N ALA A 96 7.17 -0.34 6.75
CA ALA A 96 7.46 0.88 7.48
C ALA A 96 7.01 0.82 8.96
N LEU A 97 5.83 0.24 9.24
CA LEU A 97 5.33 0.06 10.60
C LEU A 97 6.12 -1.00 11.38
N VAL A 98 6.57 -2.07 10.72
CA VAL A 98 7.47 -3.07 11.29
C VAL A 98 8.81 -2.43 11.65
N ARG A 99 9.44 -1.71 10.72
CA ARG A 99 10.73 -1.03 10.93
C ARG A 99 10.65 0.03 12.03
N ALA A 100 9.51 0.70 12.19
CA ALA A 100 9.26 1.65 13.27
C ALA A 100 8.98 0.98 14.64
N GLY A 101 8.89 -0.36 14.70
CA GLY A 101 8.54 -1.11 15.90
C GLY A 101 7.10 -0.85 16.38
N ILE A 102 6.23 -0.36 15.49
CA ILE A 102 4.78 -0.23 15.76
C ILE A 102 4.14 -1.60 15.64
N ILE A 103 4.43 -2.31 14.55
CA ILE A 103 4.16 -3.74 14.46
C ILE A 103 5.34 -4.44 15.11
N THR A 104 5.08 -5.20 16.18
CA THR A 104 6.14 -5.79 17.01
C THR A 104 6.69 -7.09 16.46
N SER A 105 6.03 -7.66 15.46
CA SER A 105 6.41 -8.91 14.80
C SER A 105 6.10 -8.81 13.30
N PRO A 106 7.05 -9.08 12.40
CA PRO A 106 6.78 -9.18 10.96
C PRO A 106 5.94 -10.42 10.62
N ASP A 107 5.85 -11.38 11.53
CA ASP A 107 5.11 -12.61 11.29
C ASP A 107 3.63 -12.43 11.67
N SER A 108 2.75 -13.01 10.87
CA SER A 108 1.31 -13.04 11.15
C SER A 108 0.98 -13.99 12.30
N VAL A 109 -0.15 -13.77 12.98
CA VAL A 109 -0.63 -14.67 14.04
C VAL A 109 -1.11 -16.00 13.45
N GLU A 110 -1.70 -15.98 12.26
CA GLU A 110 -2.32 -17.14 11.62
C GLU A 110 -1.29 -18.08 10.98
N ASP A 111 -0.25 -17.53 10.38
CA ASP A 111 0.84 -18.30 9.77
C ASP A 111 2.17 -17.57 9.95
N PRO A 112 2.94 -17.91 10.99
CA PRO A 112 4.23 -17.29 11.23
C PRO A 112 5.33 -17.73 10.25
N GLN A 113 5.07 -18.74 9.40
CA GLN A 113 6.07 -19.27 8.48
C GLN A 113 6.01 -18.63 7.09
N VAL A 114 4.97 -17.85 6.83
CA VAL A 114 4.73 -17.20 5.53
C VAL A 114 4.81 -15.69 5.71
N SER A 115 5.73 -15.07 4.97
CA SER A 115 5.89 -13.62 4.99
C SER A 115 4.68 -12.91 4.37
N LEU A 116 4.46 -11.64 4.72
CA LEU A 116 3.42 -10.86 4.03
C LEU A 116 3.70 -10.75 2.54
N ALA A 117 4.96 -10.58 2.15
CA ALA A 117 5.38 -10.50 0.75
C ALA A 117 4.97 -11.75 -0.06
N ASP A 118 5.20 -12.94 0.50
CA ASP A 118 4.78 -14.20 -0.13
C ASP A 118 3.27 -14.31 -0.20
N GLU A 119 2.57 -13.94 0.87
CA GLU A 119 1.12 -13.95 0.93
C GLU A 119 0.48 -13.00 -0.09
N MET A 120 1.07 -11.82 -0.32
CA MET A 120 0.56 -10.85 -1.29
C MET A 120 0.61 -11.38 -2.74
N MET A 121 1.42 -12.41 -3.01
CA MET A 121 1.43 -13.08 -4.31
C MET A 121 0.29 -14.08 -4.47
N ILE A 122 -0.41 -14.46 -3.40
CA ILE A 122 -1.44 -15.48 -3.43
C ILE A 122 -2.80 -14.85 -3.77
N THR A 123 -3.41 -15.32 -4.87
CA THR A 123 -4.79 -15.01 -5.23
C THR A 123 -5.67 -16.21 -4.92
N TYR A 124 -6.56 -16.04 -3.95
CA TYR A 124 -7.54 -17.06 -3.57
C TYR A 124 -8.73 -17.09 -4.53
N LEU A 125 -9.03 -18.28 -5.04
CA LEU A 125 -10.12 -18.57 -5.97
C LEU A 125 -11.27 -19.27 -5.24
N THR A 126 -12.45 -19.27 -5.87
CA THR A 126 -13.63 -19.96 -5.35
C THR A 126 -13.35 -21.44 -5.10
N GLY A 127 -13.76 -21.96 -3.95
CA GLY A 127 -13.57 -23.37 -3.58
C GLY A 127 -12.24 -23.67 -2.86
N GLY A 128 -11.49 -22.66 -2.45
CA GLY A 128 -10.26 -22.82 -1.66
C GLY A 128 -9.00 -23.09 -2.50
N THR A 129 -9.13 -23.11 -3.83
CA THR A 129 -7.98 -23.10 -4.73
C THR A 129 -7.28 -21.75 -4.67
N HIS A 130 -5.99 -21.69 -4.95
CA HIS A 130 -5.24 -20.45 -5.08
C HIS A 130 -4.29 -20.50 -6.27
N THR A 131 -3.89 -19.33 -6.75
CA THR A 131 -2.85 -19.14 -7.76
C THR A 131 -1.84 -18.11 -7.27
N ALA A 132 -0.62 -18.14 -7.81
CA ALA A 132 0.38 -17.10 -7.56
C ALA A 132 0.35 -16.05 -8.68
N GLU A 133 0.31 -14.77 -8.34
CA GLU A 133 0.46 -13.64 -9.23
C GLU A 133 1.40 -12.61 -8.60
N MET A 134 2.30 -12.01 -9.39
CA MET A 134 3.21 -10.99 -8.90
C MET A 134 2.45 -9.72 -8.49
N VAL A 135 2.95 -9.03 -7.47
CA VAL A 135 2.36 -7.80 -6.95
C VAL A 135 2.52 -6.66 -7.96
N GLY A 136 1.40 -6.04 -8.35
CA GLY A 136 1.43 -4.90 -9.27
C GLY A 136 2.06 -3.65 -8.65
N ARG A 137 3.08 -3.10 -9.30
CA ARG A 137 3.75 -1.85 -8.90
C ARG A 137 2.86 -0.63 -9.07
N GLY A 138 3.03 0.35 -8.19
CA GLY A 138 2.59 1.72 -8.40
C GLY A 138 3.78 2.65 -8.60
N TRP A 139 3.62 3.91 -8.22
CA TRP A 139 4.68 4.91 -8.36
C TRP A 139 4.81 5.76 -7.10
N TRP A 140 5.97 5.69 -6.46
CA TRP A 140 6.38 6.54 -5.35
C TRP A 140 6.96 7.88 -5.86
N PHE A 141 6.33 9.01 -5.52
CA PHE A 141 6.82 10.32 -5.97
C PHE A 141 7.88 10.91 -5.04
N GLN A 142 7.74 10.67 -3.74
CA GLN A 142 8.56 11.32 -2.70
C GLN A 142 9.05 10.35 -1.61
N HIS A 143 8.86 9.06 -1.83
CA HIS A 143 9.35 7.99 -0.98
C HIS A 143 10.36 7.18 -1.79
N ASP A 144 11.50 6.87 -1.18
CA ASP A 144 12.49 5.95 -1.74
C ASP A 144 12.23 4.56 -1.13
N PRO A 145 11.65 3.62 -1.89
CA PRO A 145 11.25 2.33 -1.35
C PRO A 145 12.48 1.54 -0.90
N VAL A 146 12.47 1.07 0.35
CA VAL A 146 13.53 0.21 0.86
C VAL A 146 13.35 -1.20 0.28
N GLU A 147 14.43 -1.79 -0.22
CA GLU A 147 14.49 -3.21 -0.61
C GLU A 147 15.15 -4.00 0.52
N ASP A 148 14.40 -4.92 1.12
CA ASP A 148 14.89 -5.87 2.12
C ASP A 148 13.97 -7.11 2.18
N GLU A 149 14.13 -7.95 3.19
CA GLU A 149 13.33 -9.16 3.38
C GLU A 149 11.81 -8.89 3.55
N LEU A 150 11.40 -7.68 3.96
CA LEU A 150 10.00 -7.29 4.12
C LEU A 150 9.38 -6.82 2.80
N THR A 151 10.21 -6.23 1.93
CA THR A 151 9.80 -5.65 0.64
C THR A 151 10.75 -6.12 -0.47
N PRO A 152 10.79 -7.43 -0.79
CA PRO A 152 11.70 -7.96 -1.78
C PRO A 152 11.28 -7.56 -3.20
N GLU A 153 12.21 -7.05 -4.01
CA GLU A 153 11.93 -6.62 -5.38
C GLU A 153 11.41 -7.77 -6.27
N ALA A 154 11.78 -9.02 -5.95
CA ALA A 154 11.42 -10.23 -6.70
C ALA A 154 9.92 -10.52 -6.78
N ILE A 155 9.11 -9.99 -5.85
CA ILE A 155 7.66 -10.22 -5.85
C ILE A 155 6.91 -9.20 -6.73
N LEU A 156 7.57 -8.11 -7.13
CA LEU A 156 6.95 -7.00 -7.83
C LEU A 156 6.96 -7.20 -9.34
N SER A 157 5.78 -7.10 -9.96
CA SER A 157 5.58 -7.30 -11.39
C SER A 157 6.30 -6.23 -12.21
N ASN A 158 7.09 -6.69 -13.20
CA ASN A 158 7.69 -5.83 -14.23
C ASN A 158 6.73 -5.56 -15.41
N ALA A 159 5.50 -6.08 -15.35
CA ALA A 159 4.52 -5.90 -16.42
C ALA A 159 4.09 -4.43 -16.49
N ARG A 160 4.45 -3.77 -17.61
CA ARG A 160 4.05 -2.40 -17.90
C ARG A 160 2.53 -2.24 -17.76
N PRO A 161 2.03 -1.11 -17.22
CA PRO A 161 0.61 -0.78 -17.27
C PRO A 161 0.17 -0.71 -18.72
N THR A 162 -0.58 -1.71 -19.19
CA THR A 162 -0.98 -1.86 -20.59
C THR A 162 -1.96 -0.78 -21.04
N TYR A 163 -2.67 -0.13 -20.10
CA TYR A 163 -3.67 0.88 -20.41
C TYR A 163 -3.12 2.32 -20.50
N GLN A 164 -1.98 2.63 -19.87
CA GLN A 164 -1.40 3.99 -19.91
C GLN A 164 -0.92 4.41 -21.30
N PHE A 165 -0.69 3.46 -22.22
CA PHE A 165 -0.13 3.74 -23.55
C PHE A 165 -1.15 3.66 -24.70
N ARG A 166 -2.45 3.51 -24.42
CA ARG A 166 -3.49 3.53 -25.48
C ARG A 166 -4.00 4.94 -25.80
N ALA A 167 -3.57 5.96 -25.05
CA ALA A 167 -4.05 7.34 -25.19
C ALA A 167 -2.91 8.37 -25.27
N LEU A 168 -1.83 8.03 -25.99
CA LEU A 168 -0.88 9.01 -26.53
C LEU A 168 -0.80 8.84 -28.06
#